data_AF-A0A179DLD5-F1
#
_entry.id   AF-A0A179DLD5-F1
#
_cell.length_a   1.000
_cell.length_b   1.000
_cell.length_c   1.000
_cell.angle_alpha   90.00
_cell.angle_beta   90.00
_cell.angle_gamma   90.00
#
_symmetry.space_group_name_H-M   'P 1'
#
loop_
_entity.id
_entity.type
_entity.pdbx_description
1 polymer ?
#
loop_
_entity_poly.entity_id
_entity_poly.type
_entity_poly.pdbx_seq_one_letter_code
_entity_poly.pdbx_strand_id
1 'polypeptide(L)'
;MRKILKGNTVFEESLNGGYQLQLNKIAEVWDNNKYYDYGILRIFRLLIVISLLFFPGVLIDEIFKSKGALNRKLIVEFYVVLKIIFPILILCYGWYDNIYVISLSVYLLIETYIYLFSKIFLEVQHLKGANIRTLLLLVINYFESGLTFAGIYMAGNYLNMHMESAIEAVYFSFITSATVGYGDIFPVTNTGRILAMIQIFSSISFFVLFFNFFSGKTNQQE
;
A
#
# COMPACT_ATOMS: atom_id res chain seq x y z
N MET A 1 21.84 6.51 -17.31
CA MET A 1 21.02 6.11 -16.14
C MET A 1 21.18 7.02 -14.91
N ARG A 2 22.40 7.37 -14.44
CA ARG A 2 22.59 8.13 -13.18
C ARG A 2 21.86 9.49 -13.11
N LYS A 3 21.80 10.24 -14.23
CA LYS A 3 21.03 11.51 -14.32
C LYS A 3 19.50 11.32 -14.31
N ILE A 4 18.99 10.19 -14.79
CA ILE A 4 17.55 9.87 -14.84
C ILE A 4 17.03 9.54 -13.44
N LEU A 5 17.81 8.80 -12.64
CA LEU A 5 17.40 8.34 -11.31
C LEU A 5 17.74 9.33 -10.18
N LYS A 6 18.88 10.05 -10.25
CA LYS A 6 19.35 10.88 -9.13
C LYS A 6 19.03 12.37 -9.25
N GLY A 7 18.88 12.91 -10.45
CA GLY A 7 18.83 14.36 -10.66
C GLY A 7 20.01 15.11 -9.97
N ASN A 8 19.82 16.39 -9.67
CA ASN A 8 20.78 17.24 -8.93
C ASN A 8 20.42 17.42 -7.44
N THR A 9 19.54 16.58 -6.89
CA THR A 9 19.05 16.72 -5.51
C THR A 9 20.04 16.22 -4.48
N VAL A 10 20.44 17.10 -3.56
CA VAL A 10 21.24 16.79 -2.38
C VAL A 10 20.28 16.40 -1.25
N PHE A 11 20.41 15.18 -0.73
CA PHE A 11 19.64 14.71 0.43
C PHE A 11 20.54 14.73 1.66
N GLU A 12 20.05 15.20 2.81
CA GLU A 12 20.72 15.00 4.10
C GLU A 12 20.91 13.50 4.38
N GLU A 13 22.12 13.11 4.73
CA GLU A 13 22.46 11.74 5.06
C GLU A 13 21.93 11.38 6.44
N SER A 14 20.80 10.68 6.47
CA SER A 14 20.30 10.01 7.67
C SER A 14 21.03 8.67 7.85
N LEU A 15 21.92 8.61 8.85
CA LEU A 15 22.68 7.41 9.25
C LEU A 15 21.84 6.34 9.95
N ASN A 16 20.59 6.65 10.32
CA ASN A 16 19.72 5.72 11.04
C ASN A 16 19.15 4.67 10.10
N GLY A 17 19.20 3.40 10.52
CA GLY A 17 18.60 2.27 9.81
C GLY A 17 17.07 2.28 9.87
N GLY A 18 16.41 1.50 9.02
CA GLY A 18 14.96 1.43 8.91
C GLY A 18 14.27 1.07 10.24
N TYR A 19 14.84 0.13 11.00
CA TYR A 19 14.29 -0.23 12.31
C TYR A 19 14.50 0.88 13.34
N GLN A 20 15.67 1.52 13.37
CA GLN A 20 15.95 2.62 14.30
C GLN A 20 15.02 3.81 14.04
N LEU A 21 14.80 4.15 12.76
CA LEU A 21 13.84 5.17 12.36
C LEU A 21 12.42 4.81 12.81
N GLN A 22 12.03 3.54 12.68
CA GLN A 22 10.71 3.09 13.09
C GLN A 22 10.53 3.08 14.61
N LEU A 23 11.54 2.66 15.38
CA LEU A 23 11.55 2.73 16.84
C LEU A 23 11.47 4.18 17.33
N ASN A 24 12.18 5.10 16.67
CA ASN A 24 12.07 6.53 16.98
C ASN A 24 10.65 7.05 16.73
N LYS A 25 9.96 6.60 15.67
CA LYS A 25 8.54 6.94 15.45
C LYS A 25 7.63 6.39 16.55
N ILE A 26 7.90 5.19 17.05
CA ILE A 26 7.13 4.63 18.19
C ILE A 26 7.32 5.53 19.41
N ALA A 27 8.57 5.90 19.72
CA ALA A 27 8.87 6.82 20.82
C ALA A 27 8.21 8.19 20.61
N GLU A 28 8.24 8.75 19.40
CA GLU A 28 7.57 10.03 19.09
C GLU A 28 6.05 9.98 19.31
N VAL A 29 5.38 8.87 18.94
CA VAL A 29 3.95 8.67 19.18
C VAL A 29 3.66 8.40 20.67
N TRP A 30 4.59 7.74 21.37
CA TRP A 30 4.45 7.45 22.79
C TRP A 30 4.64 8.69 23.68
N ASP A 31 5.65 9.50 23.39
CA ASP A 31 5.97 10.67 24.21
C ASP A 31 5.07 11.87 23.89
N ASN A 32 4.23 11.77 22.86
CA ASN A 32 3.31 12.82 22.39
C ASN A 32 4.02 14.15 22.02
N ASN A 33 5.32 14.09 21.73
CA ASN A 33 6.16 15.28 21.50
C ASN A 33 5.85 16.00 20.17
N LYS A 34 5.27 15.28 19.19
CA LYS A 34 4.99 15.78 17.84
C LYS A 34 3.51 15.80 17.45
N TYR A 35 2.67 15.11 18.21
CA TYR A 35 1.28 14.86 17.87
C TYR A 35 0.41 15.31 19.05
N TYR A 36 -0.60 16.16 18.82
CA TYR A 36 -1.59 16.49 19.86
C TYR A 36 -2.73 15.48 19.84
N ASP A 37 -2.42 14.19 19.96
CA ASP A 37 -3.43 13.15 19.91
C ASP A 37 -3.79 12.66 21.31
N TYR A 38 -5.06 12.31 21.50
CA TYR A 38 -5.59 11.76 22.74
C TYR A 38 -6.45 10.51 22.48
N GLY A 39 -6.52 9.62 23.47
CA GLY A 39 -7.44 8.47 23.46
C GLY A 39 -7.19 7.44 22.35
N ILE A 40 -8.25 7.09 21.63
CA ILE A 40 -8.26 5.95 20.68
C ILE A 40 -7.30 6.14 19.50
N LEU A 41 -7.09 7.39 19.08
CA LEU A 41 -6.23 7.74 17.95
C LEU A 41 -4.77 7.37 18.23
N ARG A 42 -4.30 7.56 19.47
CA ARG A 42 -2.94 7.20 19.88
C ARG A 42 -2.73 5.68 19.87
N ILE A 43 -3.71 4.92 20.37
CA ILE A 43 -3.67 3.44 20.35
C ILE A 43 -3.61 2.95 18.90
N PHE A 44 -4.43 3.53 18.02
CA PHE A 44 -4.45 3.17 16.61
C PHE A 44 -3.13 3.48 15.89
N ARG A 45 -2.51 4.65 16.16
CA ARG A 45 -1.18 5.00 15.60
C ARG A 45 -0.10 4.03 16.07
N LEU A 46 -0.06 3.70 17.36
CA LEU A 46 0.90 2.72 17.88
C LEU A 46 0.74 1.37 17.20
N LEU A 47 -0.50 0.89 17.03
CA LEU A 47 -0.79 -0.36 16.33
C LEU A 47 -0.22 -0.35 14.90
N ILE A 48 -0.42 0.74 14.14
CA ILE A 48 0.11 0.88 12.78
C ILE A 48 1.65 0.86 12.77
N VAL A 49 2.29 1.66 13.63
CA VAL A 49 3.77 1.77 13.62
C VAL A 49 4.44 0.47 14.02
N ILE A 50 3.87 -0.24 15.00
CA ILE A 50 4.35 -1.56 15.44
C ILE A 50 4.16 -2.58 14.32
N SER A 51 3.00 -2.60 13.67
CA SER A 51 2.71 -3.53 12.56
C SER A 51 3.72 -3.38 11.42
N LEU A 52 4.18 -2.16 11.15
CA LEU A 52 5.18 -1.88 10.11
C LEU A 52 6.55 -2.55 10.35
N LEU A 53 6.90 -2.92 11.59
CA LEU A 53 8.18 -3.57 11.88
C LEU A 53 8.31 -4.96 11.23
N PHE A 54 7.18 -5.62 10.98
CA PHE A 54 7.15 -6.99 10.47
C PHE A 54 7.18 -7.07 8.95
N PHE A 55 7.25 -5.94 8.25
CA PHE A 55 7.13 -5.91 6.80
C PHE A 55 8.47 -5.78 6.07
N PRO A 56 8.62 -6.40 4.89
CA PRO A 56 9.86 -6.40 4.13
C PRO A 56 10.34 -5.00 3.75
N GLY A 57 9.45 -4.02 3.58
CA GLY A 57 9.85 -2.63 3.31
C GLY A 57 10.82 -2.06 4.35
N VAL A 58 10.60 -2.34 5.64
CA VAL A 58 11.51 -1.88 6.72
C VAL A 58 12.79 -2.70 6.75
N LEU A 59 12.71 -4.00 6.47
CA LEU A 59 13.87 -4.88 6.38
C LEU A 59 14.81 -4.43 5.24
N ILE A 60 14.27 -4.08 4.08
CA ILE A 60 15.02 -3.55 2.94
C ILE A 60 15.70 -2.23 3.33
N ASP A 61 14.99 -1.33 4.00
CA ASP A 61 15.57 -0.05 4.48
C ASP A 61 16.72 -0.29 5.47
N GLU A 62 16.61 -1.29 6.36
CA GLU A 62 17.68 -1.68 7.28
C GLU A 62 18.90 -2.28 6.56
N ILE A 63 18.69 -3.23 5.64
CA ILE A 63 19.77 -3.90 4.89
C ILE A 63 20.58 -2.87 4.10
N PHE A 64 19.91 -1.86 3.54
CA PHE A 64 20.53 -0.85 2.70
C PHE A 64 20.86 0.45 3.45
N LYS A 65 20.91 0.45 4.79
CA LYS A 65 21.24 1.64 5.59
C LYS A 65 22.57 2.31 5.22
N SER A 66 23.54 1.52 4.75
CA SER A 66 24.86 2.01 4.33
C SER A 66 24.87 2.69 2.95
N LYS A 67 23.81 2.53 2.15
CA LYS A 67 23.68 3.14 0.84
C LYS A 67 22.82 4.40 0.99
N GLY A 68 23.47 5.56 1.15
CA GLY A 68 22.88 6.86 1.52
C GLY A 68 21.46 7.19 1.04
N ALA A 69 20.78 8.11 1.74
CA ALA A 69 19.32 8.31 1.76
C ALA A 69 18.58 8.23 0.42
N LEU A 70 19.15 8.75 -0.68
CA LEU A 70 18.54 8.68 -2.00
C LEU A 70 18.52 7.24 -2.58
N ASN A 71 19.60 6.49 -2.45
CA ASN A 71 19.64 5.11 -2.94
C ASN A 71 18.64 4.25 -2.18
N ARG A 72 18.51 4.47 -0.86
CA ARG A 72 17.55 3.77 -0.01
C ARG A 72 16.11 4.00 -0.48
N LYS A 73 15.73 5.26 -0.74
CA LYS A 73 14.41 5.60 -1.33
C LYS A 73 14.17 4.91 -2.66
N LEU A 74 15.14 4.93 -3.57
CA LEU A 74 15.02 4.26 -4.88
C LEU A 74 14.87 2.75 -4.77
N ILE A 75 15.53 2.11 -3.80
CA ILE A 75 15.41 0.66 -3.58
C ILE A 75 14.01 0.32 -3.07
N VAL A 76 13.48 1.10 -2.13
CA VAL A 76 12.09 0.90 -1.63
C VAL A 76 11.08 1.15 -2.75
N GLU A 77 11.27 2.19 -3.57
CA GLU A 77 10.43 2.43 -4.76
C GLU A 77 10.49 1.26 -5.74
N PHE A 78 11.69 0.73 -6.01
CA PHE A 78 11.87 -0.44 -6.86
C PHE A 78 11.16 -1.68 -6.30
N TYR A 79 11.22 -1.91 -4.98
CA TYR A 79 10.47 -2.99 -4.32
C TYR A 79 8.96 -2.84 -4.52
N VAL A 80 8.42 -1.63 -4.32
CA VAL A 80 6.99 -1.35 -4.54
C VAL A 80 6.60 -1.63 -6.00
N VAL A 81 7.41 -1.21 -6.96
CA VAL A 81 7.17 -1.51 -8.39
C VAL A 81 7.26 -3.01 -8.66
N LEU A 82 8.25 -3.71 -8.06
CA LEU A 82 8.43 -5.14 -8.26
C LEU A 82 7.23 -5.94 -7.73
N LYS A 83 6.56 -5.48 -6.66
CA LYS A 83 5.38 -6.14 -6.12
C LYS A 83 4.26 -6.29 -7.13
N ILE A 84 4.06 -5.35 -8.05
CA ILE A 84 2.98 -5.44 -9.06
C ILE A 84 3.14 -6.65 -9.97
N ILE A 85 4.38 -7.10 -10.18
CA ILE A 85 4.68 -8.25 -11.04
C ILE A 85 4.14 -9.52 -10.39
N PHE A 86 4.14 -9.63 -9.07
CA PHE A 86 3.74 -10.83 -8.36
C PHE A 86 2.28 -11.26 -8.64
N PRO A 87 1.24 -10.42 -8.45
CA PRO A 87 -0.13 -10.80 -8.79
C PRO A 87 -0.34 -10.98 -10.30
N ILE A 88 0.42 -10.28 -11.16
CA ILE A 88 0.39 -10.54 -12.62
C ILE A 88 0.86 -11.96 -12.92
N LEU A 89 1.96 -12.41 -12.31
CA LEU A 89 2.46 -13.78 -12.48
C LEU A 89 1.44 -14.80 -11.95
N ILE A 90 0.79 -14.52 -10.82
CA ILE A 90 -0.25 -15.39 -10.27
C ILE A 90 -1.38 -15.60 -11.27
N LEU A 91 -1.88 -14.51 -11.87
CA LEU A 91 -2.98 -14.54 -12.83
C LEU A 91 -2.59 -15.17 -14.17
N CYS A 92 -1.39 -14.88 -14.68
CA CYS A 92 -0.93 -15.39 -15.98
C CYS A 92 -0.57 -16.89 -15.96
N TYR A 93 0.03 -17.37 -14.86
CA TYR A 93 0.51 -18.75 -14.76
C TYR A 93 -0.41 -19.67 -13.95
N GLY A 94 -1.55 -19.18 -13.47
CA GLY A 94 -2.49 -19.99 -12.71
C GLY A 94 -2.00 -20.34 -11.30
N TRP A 95 -1.09 -19.55 -10.70
CA TRP A 95 -0.56 -19.88 -9.36
C TRP A 95 -1.56 -19.61 -8.23
N TYR A 96 -2.76 -19.13 -8.55
CA TYR A 96 -3.83 -18.89 -7.59
C TYR A 96 -4.36 -20.18 -6.93
N ASP A 97 -4.12 -21.35 -7.53
CA ASP A 97 -4.47 -22.65 -6.94
C ASP A 97 -3.58 -23.01 -5.73
N ASN A 98 -2.39 -22.41 -5.63
CA ASN A 98 -1.46 -22.69 -4.55
C ASN A 98 -1.73 -21.81 -3.33
N ILE A 99 -2.21 -22.42 -2.25
CA ILE A 99 -2.53 -21.74 -0.98
C ILE A 99 -1.37 -20.92 -0.42
N TYR A 100 -0.12 -21.37 -0.58
CA TYR A 100 1.04 -20.63 -0.09
C TYR A 100 1.30 -19.36 -0.90
N VAL A 101 1.04 -19.41 -2.21
CA VAL A 101 1.18 -18.25 -3.10
C VAL A 101 0.12 -17.21 -2.80
N ILE A 102 -1.13 -17.63 -2.61
CA ILE A 102 -2.22 -16.72 -2.19
C ILE A 102 -1.99 -16.17 -0.78
N SER A 103 -1.49 -16.99 0.15
CA SER A 103 -1.18 -16.51 1.50
C SER A 103 -0.08 -15.44 1.47
N LEU A 104 0.94 -15.62 0.63
CA LEU A 104 1.99 -14.63 0.42
C LEU A 104 1.46 -13.36 -0.25
N SER A 105 0.57 -13.46 -1.24
CA SER A 105 -0.02 -12.28 -1.90
C SER A 105 -0.89 -11.48 -0.93
N VAL A 106 -1.68 -12.15 -0.08
CA VAL A 106 -2.46 -11.52 0.99
C VAL A 106 -1.55 -10.83 2.01
N TYR A 107 -0.43 -11.45 2.40
CA TYR A 107 0.55 -10.82 3.29
C TYR A 107 1.13 -9.54 2.69
N LEU A 108 1.52 -9.55 1.41
CA LEU A 108 2.04 -8.37 0.71
C LEU A 108 0.99 -7.27 0.54
N LEU A 109 -0.27 -7.65 0.34
CA LEU A 109 -1.40 -6.73 0.27
C LEU A 109 -1.67 -6.06 1.63
N ILE A 110 -1.60 -6.81 2.72
CA ILE A 110 -1.71 -6.28 4.08
C ILE A 110 -0.60 -5.27 4.36
N GLU A 111 0.65 -5.56 3.95
CA GLU A 111 1.76 -4.59 4.02
C GLU A 111 1.41 -3.30 3.28
N THR A 112 0.90 -3.40 2.04
CA THR A 112 0.50 -2.24 1.23
C THR A 112 -0.53 -1.39 1.98
N TYR A 113 -1.59 -2.00 2.53
CA TYR A 113 -2.62 -1.25 3.26
C TYR A 113 -2.12 -0.62 4.55
N ILE A 114 -1.33 -1.33 5.36
CA ILE A 114 -0.79 -0.77 6.60
C ILE A 114 0.17 0.40 6.28
N TYR A 115 0.93 0.32 5.18
CA TYR A 115 1.72 1.45 4.71
C TYR A 115 0.85 2.66 4.31
N LEU A 116 -0.25 2.45 3.59
CA LEU A 116 -1.18 3.52 3.22
C LEU A 116 -1.85 4.13 4.46
N PHE A 117 -2.30 3.31 5.41
CA PHE A 117 -2.84 3.80 6.68
C PHE A 117 -1.79 4.57 7.48
N SER A 118 -0.53 4.12 7.49
CA SER A 118 0.57 4.89 8.09
C SER A 118 0.71 6.27 7.47
N LYS A 119 0.59 6.37 6.15
CA LYS A 119 0.61 7.67 5.45
C LYS A 119 -0.57 8.58 5.84
N ILE A 120 -1.75 8.02 6.04
CA ILE A 120 -2.92 8.80 6.48
C ILE A 120 -2.76 9.28 7.93
N PHE A 121 -2.34 8.40 8.83
CA PHE A 121 -2.43 8.64 10.28
C PHE A 121 -1.15 9.16 10.94
N LEU A 122 0.03 8.97 10.35
CA LEU A 122 1.31 9.41 10.95
C LEU A 122 1.92 10.67 10.33
N GLU A 123 1.43 11.13 9.18
CA GLU A 123 2.04 12.27 8.50
C GLU A 123 1.48 13.61 9.04
N VAL A 124 2.05 14.14 10.15
CA VAL A 124 1.63 15.40 10.83
C VAL A 124 1.64 16.62 9.90
N GLN A 125 2.53 16.63 8.91
CA GLN A 125 2.59 17.69 7.92
C GLN A 125 1.84 17.26 6.67
N HIS A 126 0.51 17.23 6.75
CA HIS A 126 -0.40 16.92 5.63
C HIS A 126 -0.18 17.77 4.35
N LEU A 127 0.65 18.82 4.39
CA LEU A 127 0.66 19.88 3.39
C LEU A 127 2.02 20.25 2.78
N LYS A 128 3.15 19.64 3.15
CA LYS A 128 4.49 20.12 2.71
C LYS A 128 5.22 19.28 1.65
N GLY A 129 4.60 18.23 1.12
CA GLY A 129 5.32 17.33 0.22
C GLY A 129 4.45 16.54 -0.76
N ALA A 130 3.43 17.17 -1.36
CA ALA A 130 2.67 16.62 -2.48
C ALA A 130 3.57 16.44 -3.72
N ASN A 131 4.47 15.46 -3.62
CA ASN A 131 5.39 15.09 -4.67
C ASN A 131 4.67 14.17 -5.65
N ILE A 132 4.75 14.48 -6.93
CA ILE A 132 4.21 13.63 -8.02
C ILE A 132 4.69 12.17 -7.89
N ARG A 133 5.86 11.95 -7.28
CA ARG A 133 6.37 10.62 -6.92
C ARG A 133 5.43 9.84 -6.01
N THR A 134 4.89 10.46 -4.96
CA THR A 134 3.95 9.82 -4.03
C THR A 134 2.65 9.46 -4.74
N LEU A 135 2.16 10.32 -5.63
CA LEU A 135 0.98 10.05 -6.46
C LEU A 135 1.22 8.86 -7.39
N LEU A 136 2.39 8.79 -8.05
CA LEU A 136 2.76 7.67 -8.91
C LEU A 136 2.77 6.34 -8.14
N LEU A 137 3.39 6.31 -6.96
CA LEU A 137 3.42 5.11 -6.11
C LEU A 137 2.02 4.72 -5.63
N LEU A 138 1.15 5.70 -5.33
CA LEU A 138 -0.24 5.45 -4.95
C LEU A 138 -1.01 4.76 -6.10
N VAL A 139 -0.86 5.25 -7.33
CA VAL A 139 -1.48 4.64 -8.51
C VAL A 139 -0.97 3.21 -8.72
N ILE A 140 0.34 2.98 -8.61
CA ILE A 140 0.94 1.63 -8.74
C ILE A 140 0.38 0.68 -7.67
N ASN A 141 0.31 1.13 -6.41
CA ASN A 141 -0.27 0.34 -5.32
C ASN A 141 -1.77 0.05 -5.53
N TYR A 142 -2.52 0.97 -6.15
CA TYR A 142 -3.93 0.74 -6.49
C TYR A 142 -4.08 -0.39 -7.52
N PHE A 143 -3.24 -0.39 -8.56
CA PHE A 143 -3.23 -1.49 -9.54
C PHE A 143 -2.77 -2.82 -8.91
N GLU A 144 -1.72 -2.81 -8.08
CA GLU A 144 -1.26 -3.99 -7.34
C GLU A 144 -2.40 -4.58 -6.49
N SER A 145 -3.06 -3.74 -5.71
CA SER A 145 -4.21 -4.12 -4.89
C SER A 145 -5.33 -4.78 -5.73
N GLY A 146 -5.75 -4.17 -6.83
CA GLY A 146 -6.79 -4.73 -7.70
C GLY A 146 -6.39 -6.09 -8.30
N LEU A 147 -5.15 -6.22 -8.77
CA LEU A 147 -4.65 -7.49 -9.32
C LEU A 147 -4.56 -8.58 -8.25
N THR A 148 -4.16 -8.24 -7.03
CA THR A 148 -4.11 -9.19 -5.91
C THR A 148 -5.52 -9.68 -5.53
N PHE A 149 -6.50 -8.78 -5.44
CA PHE A 149 -7.90 -9.18 -5.23
C PHE A 149 -8.45 -10.06 -6.36
N ALA A 150 -8.12 -9.76 -7.61
CA ALA A 150 -8.45 -10.62 -8.74
C ALA A 150 -7.89 -12.04 -8.57
N GLY A 151 -6.63 -12.17 -8.14
CA GLY A 151 -6.02 -13.46 -7.83
C GLY A 151 -6.75 -14.21 -6.71
N ILE A 152 -7.19 -13.51 -5.67
CA ILE A 152 -7.97 -14.09 -4.56
C ILE A 152 -9.35 -14.57 -5.07
N TYR A 153 -10.04 -13.79 -5.91
CA TYR A 153 -11.32 -14.20 -6.47
C TYR A 153 -11.19 -15.39 -7.44
N MET A 154 -10.08 -15.50 -8.16
CA MET A 154 -9.80 -16.63 -9.04
C MET A 154 -9.52 -17.92 -8.24
N ALA A 155 -8.90 -17.80 -7.06
CA ALA A 155 -8.52 -18.94 -6.22
C ALA A 155 -9.71 -19.70 -5.60
N GLY A 156 -10.92 -19.15 -5.63
CA GLY A 156 -12.07 -19.76 -4.95
C GLY A 156 -13.40 -19.49 -5.63
N ASN A 157 -14.36 -20.38 -5.38
CA ASN A 157 -15.71 -20.27 -5.96
C ASN A 157 -16.59 -19.34 -5.13
N TYR A 158 -16.29 -18.04 -5.16
CA TYR A 158 -16.95 -17.04 -4.30
C TYR A 158 -18.13 -16.31 -4.96
N LEU A 159 -18.17 -16.30 -6.29
CA LEU A 159 -18.98 -15.41 -7.13
C LEU A 159 -20.14 -16.18 -7.78
N ASN A 160 -21.07 -15.45 -8.40
CA ASN A 160 -22.26 -15.97 -9.07
C ASN A 160 -21.96 -16.83 -10.31
N MET A 161 -20.74 -16.76 -10.84
CA MET A 161 -20.26 -17.55 -11.95
C MET A 161 -18.88 -18.11 -11.64
N HIS A 162 -18.53 -19.21 -12.31
CA HIS A 162 -17.17 -19.71 -12.32
C HIS A 162 -16.33 -18.85 -13.26
N MET A 163 -15.19 -18.35 -12.77
CA MET A 163 -14.29 -17.50 -13.56
C MET A 163 -13.48 -18.38 -14.50
N GLU A 164 -13.67 -18.22 -15.81
CA GLU A 164 -12.91 -18.96 -16.82
C GLU A 164 -11.65 -18.20 -17.25
N SER A 165 -11.66 -16.87 -17.08
CA SER A 165 -10.56 -16.00 -17.49
C SER A 165 -10.09 -15.10 -16.36
N ALA A 166 -8.78 -14.94 -16.23
CA ALA A 166 -8.17 -13.96 -15.32
C ALA A 166 -8.69 -12.53 -15.59
N ILE A 167 -9.10 -12.22 -16.82
CA ILE A 167 -9.65 -10.91 -17.19
C ILE A 167 -10.97 -10.65 -16.46
N GLU A 168 -11.81 -11.66 -16.28
CA GLU A 168 -13.10 -11.52 -15.58
C GLU A 168 -12.89 -11.21 -14.10
N ALA A 169 -11.91 -11.87 -13.47
CA ALA A 169 -11.54 -11.60 -12.08
C ALA A 169 -10.93 -10.20 -11.91
N VAL A 170 -10.09 -9.77 -12.84
CA VAL A 170 -9.53 -8.41 -12.88
C VAL A 170 -10.64 -7.39 -13.05
N TYR A 171 -11.53 -7.60 -14.02
CA TYR A 171 -12.69 -6.75 -14.27
C TYR A 171 -13.55 -6.61 -13.00
N PHE A 172 -13.97 -7.72 -12.38
CA PHE A 172 -14.76 -7.71 -11.15
C PHE A 172 -14.05 -6.96 -10.02
N SER A 173 -12.74 -7.20 -9.85
CA SER A 173 -11.96 -6.50 -8.84
C SER A 173 -11.94 -4.99 -9.07
N PHE A 174 -11.65 -4.51 -10.29
CA PHE A 174 -11.54 -3.07 -10.55
C PHE A 174 -12.90 -2.35 -10.50
N ILE A 175 -13.98 -2.95 -11.00
CA ILE A 175 -15.31 -2.34 -10.89
C ILE A 175 -15.77 -2.27 -9.41
N THR A 176 -15.36 -3.24 -8.59
CA THR A 176 -15.64 -3.25 -7.15
C THR A 176 -14.81 -2.20 -6.42
N SER A 177 -13.51 -2.09 -6.68
CA SER A 177 -12.64 -1.09 -6.04
C SER A 177 -12.98 0.33 -6.46
N ALA A 178 -13.43 0.53 -7.71
CA ALA A 178 -13.91 1.81 -8.22
C ALA A 178 -15.36 2.12 -7.77
N THR A 179 -16.01 1.21 -7.04
CA THR A 179 -17.40 1.35 -6.58
C THR A 179 -18.43 1.51 -7.71
N VAL A 180 -18.10 1.04 -8.92
CA VAL A 180 -18.99 1.08 -10.09
C VAL A 180 -20.07 0.01 -9.99
N GLY A 181 -19.65 -1.24 -9.75
CA GLY A 181 -20.55 -2.37 -9.47
C GLY A 181 -21.68 -2.57 -10.50
N TYR A 182 -21.35 -2.92 -11.75
CA TYR A 182 -22.36 -3.14 -12.81
C TYR A 182 -23.40 -4.22 -12.47
N GLY A 183 -23.08 -5.17 -11.59
CA GLY A 183 -24.00 -6.19 -11.10
C GLY A 183 -24.09 -7.45 -11.97
N ASP A 184 -23.25 -7.55 -12.99
CA ASP A 184 -23.04 -8.74 -13.83
C ASP A 184 -22.29 -9.85 -13.09
N ILE A 185 -21.26 -9.47 -12.33
CA ILE A 185 -20.50 -10.36 -11.44
C ILE A 185 -20.69 -9.90 -10.00
N PHE A 186 -21.09 -10.81 -9.12
CA PHE A 186 -21.35 -10.48 -7.71
C PHE A 186 -21.08 -11.67 -6.76
N PRO A 187 -20.69 -11.39 -5.50
CA PRO A 187 -20.42 -12.44 -4.53
C PRO A 187 -21.70 -13.11 -4.02
N VAL A 188 -21.76 -14.44 -4.14
CA VAL A 188 -22.90 -15.25 -3.66
C VAL A 188 -22.61 -15.91 -2.32
N THR A 189 -21.34 -16.22 -2.04
CA THR A 189 -20.92 -16.86 -0.79
C THR A 189 -20.69 -15.84 0.31
N ASN A 190 -20.81 -16.26 1.58
CA ASN A 190 -20.49 -15.41 2.73
C ASN A 190 -19.03 -14.91 2.68
N THR A 191 -18.09 -15.80 2.34
CA THR A 191 -16.68 -15.44 2.19
C THR A 191 -16.47 -14.42 1.06
N GLY A 192 -17.11 -14.62 -0.09
CA GLY A 192 -17.05 -13.67 -1.21
C GLY A 192 -17.58 -12.28 -0.83
N ARG A 193 -18.67 -12.22 -0.06
CA ARG A 193 -19.25 -10.96 0.41
C ARG A 193 -18.29 -10.25 1.37
N ILE A 194 -17.69 -10.99 2.31
CA ILE A 194 -16.67 -10.43 3.23
C ILE A 194 -15.48 -9.90 2.44
N LEU A 195 -14.97 -10.64 1.45
CA LEU A 195 -13.87 -10.19 0.60
C LEU A 195 -14.20 -8.88 -0.14
N ALA A 196 -15.41 -8.79 -0.71
CA ALA A 196 -15.87 -7.56 -1.38
C ALA A 196 -15.99 -6.37 -0.39
N MET A 197 -16.49 -6.61 0.82
CA MET A 197 -16.56 -5.57 1.87
C MET A 197 -15.16 -5.08 2.27
N ILE A 198 -14.21 -6.00 2.45
CA ILE A 198 -12.81 -5.66 2.74
C ILE A 198 -12.22 -4.85 1.58
N GLN A 199 -12.45 -5.30 0.34
CA GLN A 199 -11.94 -4.60 -0.85
C GLN A 199 -12.47 -3.16 -0.96
N ILE A 200 -13.77 -2.96 -0.74
CA ILE A 200 -14.38 -1.63 -0.77
C ILE A 200 -13.78 -0.75 0.34
N PHE A 201 -13.71 -1.24 1.58
CA PHE A 201 -13.14 -0.48 2.69
C PHE A 201 -11.68 -0.08 2.42
N SER A 202 -10.89 -1.03 1.92
CA SER A 202 -9.51 -0.80 1.50
C SER A 202 -9.37 0.22 0.38
N SER A 203 -10.31 0.24 -0.57
CA SER A 203 -10.28 1.17 -1.71
C SER A 203 -10.47 2.63 -1.27
N ILE A 204 -11.21 2.87 -0.19
CA ILE A 204 -11.41 4.22 0.39
C ILE A 204 -10.07 4.86 0.77
N SER A 205 -9.12 4.10 1.32
CA SER A 205 -7.81 4.61 1.72
C SER A 205 -7.04 5.21 0.54
N PHE A 206 -7.17 4.64 -0.66
CA PHE A 206 -6.56 5.20 -1.87
C PHE A 206 -7.18 6.55 -2.24
N PHE A 207 -8.51 6.65 -2.23
CA PHE A 207 -9.21 7.91 -2.53
C PHE A 207 -8.88 9.01 -1.52
N VAL A 208 -8.83 8.69 -0.22
CA VAL A 208 -8.43 9.65 0.82
C VAL A 208 -7.03 10.22 0.55
N LEU A 209 -6.05 9.35 0.26
CA LEU A 209 -4.69 9.79 -0.06
C LEU A 209 -4.61 10.58 -1.36
N PHE A 210 -5.40 10.19 -2.37
CA PHE A 210 -5.49 10.92 -3.63
C PHE A 210 -6.01 12.35 -3.42
N PHE A 211 -7.10 12.53 -2.66
CA PHE A 211 -7.61 13.86 -2.36
C PHE A 211 -6.68 14.68 -1.46
N ASN A 212 -6.02 14.05 -0.47
CA ASN A 212 -5.01 14.71 0.36
C ASN A 212 -3.87 15.30 -0.48
N PHE A 213 -3.44 14.60 -1.54
CA PHE A 213 -2.43 15.12 -2.46
C PHE A 213 -2.85 16.43 -3.15
N PHE A 214 -4.12 16.56 -3.55
CA PHE A 214 -4.62 17.78 -4.21
C PHE A 214 -4.89 18.92 -3.21
N SER A 215 -5.47 18.60 -2.04
CA SER A 215 -5.69 19.57 -0.96
C SER A 215 -4.37 20.20 -0.47
N GLY A 216 -3.29 19.41 -0.46
CA GLY A 216 -1.95 19.90 -0.14
C GLY A 216 -1.40 20.96 -1.11
N LYS A 217 -1.84 20.97 -2.37
CA LYS A 217 -1.39 21.97 -3.37
C LYS A 217 -2.14 23.29 -3.28
N THR A 218 -3.44 23.25 -2.95
CA THR A 218 -4.26 24.48 -2.90
C THR A 218 -3.81 25.37 -1.75
N ASN A 219 -3.45 24.80 -0.61
CA ASN A 219 -3.00 25.55 0.57
C ASN A 219 -1.57 26.12 0.48
N GLN A 220 -0.82 25.84 -0.60
CA GLN A 220 0.50 26.43 -0.85
C GLN A 220 0.44 27.66 -1.77
N GLN A 221 -0.74 27.99 -2.31
CA GLN A 221 -0.94 29.12 -3.22
C GLN A 221 -1.62 30.32 -2.54
N GLU A 222 -2.00 30.21 -1.27
CA GLU A 222 -2.45 31.30 -0.38
C GLU A 222 -1.30 31.75 0.53
#